data_AF-A0A7S4IRX6-F1
#
_entry.id   AF-A0A7S4IRX6-F1
#
_cell.length_a   1.000
_cell.length_b   1.000
_cell.length_c   1.000
_cell.angle_alpha   90.00
_cell.angle_beta   90.00
_cell.angle_gamma   90.00
#
_symmetry.space_group_name_H-M   'P 1'
#
loop_
_entity.id
_entity.type
_entity.pdbx_description
1 polymer ?
#
loop_
_entity_poly.entity_id
_entity_poly.type
_entity_poly.pdbx_seq_one_letter_code
_entity_poly.pdbx_strand_id
1 'polypeptide(L)'
;AAAAAAAGQKYAVLELPGGIDGKALQPLVQRVIKETGVAVLALSVDADSAKVACYAAVPDDAVGTLPANTWLQSALKEVGGRGGGKPGAAQGSGSELDGVPKAIEAAKSVADEAYA
;
A
#
# COMPACT_ATOMS: atom_id res chain seq x y z
N ALA A 1 8.45 -3.49 -5.79
CA ALA A 1 9.21 -3.69 -4.55
C ALA A 1 10.68 -3.99 -4.81
N ALA A 2 11.04 -5.10 -5.44
CA ALA A 2 12.45 -5.40 -5.76
C ALA A 2 13.14 -4.28 -6.55
N ALA A 3 12.45 -3.66 -7.52
CA ALA A 3 12.97 -2.52 -8.27
C ALA A 3 13.15 -1.25 -7.41
N ALA A 4 12.23 -0.97 -6.48
CA ALA A 4 12.31 0.20 -5.61
C ALA A 4 13.44 0.05 -4.58
N ALA A 5 13.59 -1.14 -3.99
CA ALA A 5 14.71 -1.46 -3.11
C ALA A 5 16.06 -1.39 -3.84
N ALA A 6 16.13 -1.87 -5.09
CA ALA A 6 17.34 -1.79 -5.93
C ALA A 6 17.65 -0.36 -6.38
N ALA A 7 16.64 0.50 -6.51
CA ALA A 7 16.79 1.92 -6.85
C ALA A 7 17.10 2.81 -5.63
N GLY A 8 17.20 2.25 -4.41
CA GLY A 8 17.41 3.03 -3.18
C GLY A 8 16.19 3.83 -2.73
N GLN A 9 15.00 3.54 -3.26
CA GLN A 9 13.76 4.20 -2.84
C GLN A 9 13.30 3.63 -1.50
N LYS A 10 12.90 4.50 -0.56
CA LYS A 10 12.45 4.09 0.78
C LYS A 10 11.04 3.47 0.82
N TYR A 11 10.31 3.53 -0.30
CA TYR A 11 8.97 2.99 -0.44
C TYR A 11 8.74 2.29 -1.79
N ALA A 12 7.74 1.41 -1.85
CA ALA A 12 7.27 0.76 -3.07
C ALA A 12 5.74 0.67 -3.09
N VAL A 13 5.13 1.09 -4.20
CA VAL A 13 3.70 0.85 -4.46
C VAL A 13 3.56 -0.25 -5.50
N LEU A 14 2.74 -1.25 -5.20
CA LEU A 14 2.53 -2.44 -6.03
C LEU A 14 1.03 -2.60 -6.33
N GLU A 15 0.73 -2.93 -7.57
CA GLU A 15 -0.60 -3.39 -7.98
C GLU A 15 -0.52 -4.90 -8.27
N LEU A 16 -1.46 -5.66 -7.72
CA LEU A 16 -1.55 -7.10 -7.86
C LEU A 16 -2.89 -7.45 -8.54
N PRO A 17 -2.86 -8.07 -9.72
CA PRO A 17 -4.08 -8.60 -10.33
C PRO A 17 -4.50 -9.90 -9.62
N GLY A 18 -5.82 -10.15 -9.55
CA GLY A 18 -6.36 -11.46 -9.14
C GLY A 18 -7.13 -11.47 -7.82
N GLY A 19 -7.63 -10.32 -7.34
CA GLY A 19 -8.58 -10.27 -6.23
C GLY A 19 -8.08 -10.86 -4.91
N ILE A 20 -6.77 -10.78 -4.66
CA ILE A 20 -6.15 -11.16 -3.39
C ILE A 20 -6.76 -10.33 -2.26
N ASP A 21 -7.40 -10.99 -1.29
CA ASP A 21 -7.93 -10.35 -0.09
C ASP A 21 -6.83 -9.77 0.81
N GLY A 22 -7.17 -8.76 1.62
CA GLY A 22 -6.24 -8.13 2.57
C GLY A 22 -5.48 -9.09 3.49
N LYS A 23 -6.10 -10.24 3.85
CA LYS A 23 -5.44 -11.30 4.65
C LYS A 23 -4.33 -12.02 3.90
N ALA A 24 -4.47 -12.21 2.59
CA ALA A 24 -3.47 -12.85 1.76
C ALA A 24 -2.38 -11.86 1.30
N LEU A 25 -2.73 -10.58 1.16
CA LEU A 25 -1.77 -9.49 0.94
C LEU A 25 -0.81 -9.28 2.11
N GLN A 26 -1.33 -9.36 3.34
CA GLN A 26 -0.55 -9.14 4.55
C GLN A 26 0.79 -9.91 4.61
N PRO A 27 0.82 -11.25 4.52
CA PRO A 27 2.08 -12.00 4.60
C PRO A 27 3.03 -11.73 3.44
N LEU A 28 2.50 -11.41 2.25
CA LEU A 28 3.31 -11.06 1.07
C LEU A 28 4.05 -9.74 1.29
N VAL A 29 3.31 -8.71 1.71
CA VAL A 29 3.87 -7.38 1.96
C VAL A 29 4.83 -7.40 3.14
N GLN A 30 4.48 -8.08 4.23
CA GLN A 30 5.33 -8.23 5.40
C GLN A 30 6.66 -8.93 5.07
N ARG A 31 6.61 -9.97 4.22
CA ARG A 31 7.82 -10.65 3.76
C ARG A 31 8.73 -9.70 2.96
N VAL A 32 8.16 -8.93 2.04
CA VAL A 32 8.92 -7.97 1.24
C VAL A 32 9.60 -6.93 2.13
N ILE A 33 8.88 -6.32 3.07
CA ILE A 33 9.44 -5.33 3.99
C ILE A 33 10.56 -5.96 4.82
N LYS A 34 10.38 -7.20 5.29
CA LYS A 34 11.41 -7.90 6.07
C LYS A 34 12.67 -8.22 5.27
N GLU A 35 12.54 -8.51 3.98
CA GLU A 35 13.68 -8.82 3.10
C GLU A 35 14.39 -7.56 2.58
N THR A 36 13.64 -6.46 2.38
CA THR A 36 14.14 -5.27 1.68
C THR A 36 14.30 -4.04 2.58
N GLY A 37 13.63 -3.99 3.73
CA GLY A 37 13.63 -2.84 4.64
C GLY A 37 12.94 -1.59 4.09
N VAL A 38 12.16 -1.69 3.01
CA VAL A 38 11.44 -0.54 2.42
C VAL A 38 9.95 -0.61 2.74
N ALA A 39 9.31 0.55 2.88
CA ALA A 39 7.87 0.66 3.04
C ALA A 39 7.14 0.11 1.80
N VAL A 40 6.05 -0.63 1.96
CA VAL A 40 5.34 -1.23 0.83
C VAL A 40 3.83 -1.03 0.97
N LEU A 41 3.22 -0.52 -0.09
CA LEU A 41 1.78 -0.46 -0.27
C LEU A 41 1.40 -1.34 -1.45
N ALA A 42 0.60 -2.37 -1.19
CA ALA A 42 0.06 -3.25 -2.22
C ALA A 42 -1.44 -3.02 -2.37
N LEU A 43 -1.88 -2.84 -3.61
CA LEU A 43 -3.27 -2.84 -4.01
C LEU A 43 -3.54 -4.13 -4.78
N SER A 44 -4.69 -4.72 -4.54
CA SER A 44 -5.16 -5.92 -5.20
C SER A 44 -6.53 -5.64 -5.80
N VAL A 45 -6.65 -5.88 -7.10
CA VAL A 45 -7.88 -5.59 -7.84
C VAL A 45 -8.61 -6.89 -8.12
N ASP A 46 -9.83 -6.99 -7.61
CA ASP A 46 -10.80 -8.04 -7.90
C ASP A 46 -11.81 -7.49 -8.92
N ALA A 47 -11.64 -7.90 -10.19
CA ALA A 47 -12.55 -7.54 -11.27
C ALA A 47 -13.89 -8.28 -11.17
N ASP A 48 -13.90 -9.50 -10.61
CA ASP A 48 -15.11 -10.33 -10.48
C ASP A 48 -16.04 -9.76 -9.41
N SER A 49 -15.49 -9.30 -8.29
CA SER A 49 -16.25 -8.72 -7.18
C SER A 49 -16.37 -7.19 -7.24
N ALA A 50 -15.75 -6.55 -8.25
CA ALA A 50 -15.57 -5.11 -8.35
C ALA A 50 -15.05 -4.47 -7.05
N LYS A 51 -13.99 -5.06 -6.48
CA LYS A 51 -13.40 -4.65 -5.20
C LYS A 51 -11.91 -4.45 -5.33
N VAL A 52 -11.40 -3.48 -4.59
CA VAL A 52 -9.98 -3.21 -4.47
C VAL A 52 -9.58 -3.48 -3.03
N ALA A 53 -8.75 -4.47 -2.75
CA ALA A 53 -8.15 -4.66 -1.43
C ALA A 53 -6.81 -3.93 -1.37
N CYS A 54 -6.53 -3.22 -0.28
CA CYS A 54 -5.28 -2.48 -0.10
C CYS A 54 -4.64 -2.89 1.22
N TYR A 55 -3.32 -3.05 1.20
CA TYR A 55 -2.51 -3.31 2.38
C TYR A 55 -1.24 -2.48 2.33
N ALA A 56 -1.03 -1.67 3.36
CA ALA A 56 0.19 -0.88 3.53
C ALA A 56 0.90 -1.35 4.77
N ALA A 57 2.21 -1.55 4.67
CA ALA A 57 3.05 -1.74 5.84
C ALA A 57 4.36 -1.02 5.66
N VAL A 58 4.91 -0.59 6.79
CA VAL A 58 6.14 0.18 6.86
C VAL A 58 7.06 -0.47 7.89
N PRO A 59 8.37 -0.47 7.65
CA PRO A 59 9.33 -0.99 8.63
C PRO A 59 9.36 -0.09 9.87
N ASP A 60 9.70 -0.67 11.03
CA ASP A 60 9.61 0.01 12.33
C ASP A 60 10.39 1.34 12.41
N ASP A 61 11.52 1.43 11.70
CA ASP A 61 12.33 2.65 11.61
C ASP A 61 11.65 3.77 10.81
N ALA A 62 10.75 3.42 9.89
CA ALA A 62 10.03 4.37 9.04
C ALA A 62 8.64 4.73 9.57
N VAL A 63 8.12 4.03 10.59
CA VAL A 63 6.78 4.26 11.16
C VAL A 63 6.56 5.71 11.59
N GLY A 64 7.60 6.35 12.14
CA GLY A 64 7.53 7.75 12.59
C GLY A 64 7.55 8.77 11.43
N THR A 65 8.06 8.38 10.27
CA THR A 65 8.17 9.23 9.08
C THR A 65 6.96 9.04 8.17
N LEU A 66 6.64 7.80 7.83
CA LEU A 66 5.53 7.43 6.96
C LEU A 66 4.60 6.45 7.70
N PRO A 67 3.58 6.94 8.41
CA PRO A 67 2.63 6.07 9.08
C PRO A 67 1.74 5.33 8.05
N ALA A 68 1.77 4.00 8.08
CA ALA A 68 1.04 3.13 7.14
C ALA A 68 -0.46 3.42 7.09
N ASN A 69 -1.06 3.79 8.22
CA ASN A 69 -2.46 4.20 8.29
C ASN A 69 -2.73 5.40 7.36
N THR A 70 -2.05 6.51 7.60
CA THR A 70 -2.24 7.75 6.82
C THR A 70 -1.92 7.52 5.35
N TRP A 71 -0.85 6.78 5.08
CA TRP A 71 -0.47 6.43 3.72
C TRP A 71 -1.56 5.63 3.01
N LEU A 72 -2.10 4.59 3.65
CA LEU A 72 -3.20 3.80 3.11
C LEU A 72 -4.47 4.63 2.88
N GLN A 73 -4.83 5.53 3.80
CA GLN A 73 -6.02 6.38 3.65
C GLN A 73 -5.96 7.24 2.38
N SER A 74 -4.78 7.73 2.01
CA SER A 74 -4.62 8.51 0.77
C SER A 74 -4.99 7.69 -0.47
N ALA A 75 -4.54 6.43 -0.54
CA ALA A 75 -4.89 5.51 -1.62
C ALA A 75 -6.38 5.12 -1.58
N LEU A 76 -6.90 4.80 -0.41
CA LEU A 76 -8.29 4.37 -0.24
C LEU A 76 -9.30 5.46 -0.64
N LYS A 77 -8.98 6.74 -0.40
CA LYS A 77 -9.84 7.85 -0.78
C LYS A 77 -10.12 7.88 -2.29
N GLU A 78 -9.11 7.55 -3.11
CA GLU A 78 -9.24 7.55 -4.56
C GLU A 78 -10.02 6.33 -5.09
N VAL A 79 -9.99 5.20 -4.38
CA VAL A 79 -10.77 3.99 -4.73
C VAL A 79 -12.13 3.92 -4.01
N GLY A 80 -12.61 5.03 -3.45
CA GLY A 80 -13.87 5.10 -2.71
C GLY A 80 -13.92 4.15 -1.50
N GLY A 81 -12.76 3.81 -0.94
CA GLY A 81 -12.57 2.77 0.05
C GLY A 81 -12.43 3.27 1.49
N ARG A 82 -12.47 2.29 2.40
CA ARG A 82 -12.26 2.49 3.84
C ARG A 82 -11.32 1.42 4.37
N GLY A 83 -10.59 1.79 5.41
CA GLY A 83 -9.58 0.94 6.01
C GLY A 83 -9.10 1.48 7.34
N GLY A 84 -8.20 0.75 7.96
CA GLY A 84 -7.62 1.09 9.25
C GLY A 84 -6.53 0.10 9.66
N GLY A 85 -5.81 0.47 10.70
CA GLY A 85 -4.76 -0.37 11.26
C GLY A 85 -3.81 0.42 12.14
N LYS A 86 -2.65 -0.17 12.41
CA LYS A 86 -1.59 0.43 13.21
C LYS A 86 -0.69 1.30 12.34
N PRO A 87 0.07 2.23 12.92
CA PRO A 87 1.06 3.03 12.20
C PRO A 87 2.08 2.20 11.43
N GLY A 88 2.40 0.97 11.87
CA GLY A 88 3.29 0.05 11.14
C GLY A 88 2.62 -0.80 10.07
N ALA A 89 1.30 -1.01 10.15
CA ALA A 89 0.58 -1.83 9.19
C ALA A 89 -0.91 -1.49 9.18
N ALA A 90 -1.44 -1.20 8.00
CA ALA A 90 -2.83 -0.86 7.77
C ALA A 90 -3.41 -1.63 6.59
N GLN A 91 -4.71 -1.87 6.63
CA GLN A 91 -5.44 -2.56 5.57
C GLN A 91 -6.77 -1.89 5.29
N GLY A 92 -7.28 -2.05 4.08
CA GLY A 92 -8.58 -1.53 3.70
C GLY A 92 -9.08 -2.10 2.40
N SER A 93 -10.26 -1.68 2.00
CA SER A 93 -10.83 -2.03 0.71
C SER A 93 -11.70 -0.90 0.15
N GLY A 94 -11.81 -0.87 -1.17
CA GLY A 94 -12.65 0.04 -1.93
C GLY A 94 -13.42 -0.68 -3.02
N SER A 95 -14.25 0.07 -3.73
CA SER A 95 -15.12 -0.41 -4.80
C SER A 95 -14.95 0.35 -6.11
N GLU A 96 -14.12 1.39 -6.15
CA GLU A 96 -13.82 2.13 -7.39
C GLU A 96 -12.53 1.63 -8.03
N LEU A 97 -12.68 0.78 -9.05
CA LEU A 97 -11.59 0.20 -9.83
C LEU A 97 -10.87 1.26 -10.68
N ASP A 98 -11.62 2.22 -11.23
CA ASP A 98 -11.08 3.34 -12.03
C ASP A 98 -10.20 4.29 -11.20
N GLY A 99 -10.35 4.26 -9.87
CA GLY A 99 -9.56 5.04 -8.93
C GLY A 99 -8.18 4.45 -8.63
N VAL A 100 -7.90 3.20 -9.02
CA VAL A 100 -6.63 2.51 -8.73
C VAL A 100 -5.39 3.27 -9.23
N PRO A 101 -5.31 3.74 -10.48
CA PRO A 101 -4.15 4.52 -10.94
C PRO A 101 -3.95 5.80 -10.12
N LYS A 102 -5.02 6.51 -9.77
CA LYS A 102 -4.95 7.70 -8.92
C LYS A 102 -4.54 7.37 -7.48
N ALA A 103 -5.00 6.25 -6.94
CA ALA A 103 -4.61 5.76 -5.63
C ALA A 103 -3.11 5.48 -5.55
N ILE A 104 -2.54 4.90 -6.62
CA ILE A 104 -1.10 4.67 -6.74
C ILE A 104 -0.34 5.99 -6.77
N GLU A 105 -0.79 6.97 -7.55
CA GLU A 105 -0.16 8.29 -7.59
C GLU A 105 -0.25 9.04 -6.25
N ALA A 106 -1.44 9.04 -5.62
CA ALA A 106 -1.64 9.65 -4.30
C ALA A 106 -0.73 9.00 -3.24
N ALA A 107 -0.66 7.67 -3.22
CA ALA A 107 0.25 6.95 -2.35
C ALA A 107 1.71 7.33 -2.59
N LYS A 108 2.15 7.40 -3.86
CA LYS A 108 3.52 7.82 -4.18
C LYS A 108 3.79 9.24 -3.71
N SER A 109 2.87 10.18 -3.95
CA SER A 109 3.01 11.58 -3.52
C SER A 109 3.17 11.71 -2.01
N VAL A 110 2.34 11.01 -1.22
CA VAL A 110 2.41 11.04 0.24
C VAL A 110 3.72 10.42 0.75
N ALA A 111 4.17 9.34 0.11
CA ALA A 111 5.45 8.73 0.48
C ALA A 111 6.63 9.64 0.11
N ASP A 112 6.58 10.31 -1.05
CA ASP A 112 7.60 11.26 -1.48
C ASP A 112 7.70 12.44 -0.51
N GLU A 113 6.58 13.06 -0.15
CA GLU A 113 6.54 14.13 0.87
C GLU A 113 7.04 13.68 2.25
N ALA A 114 6.76 12.43 2.65
CA ALA A 114 7.24 11.91 3.92
C ALA A 114 8.77 11.70 3.92
N TYR A 115 9.37 11.41 2.77
CA TYR A 115 10.80 11.14 2.63
C TYR A 115 11.62 12.29 2.01
N ALA A 116 10.97 13.41 1.68
CA ALA A 116 11.60 14.66 1.22
C ALA A 116 12.39 15.35 2.34
#